data_AF-A0A1G8K2X1-F1
#
_entry.id   AF-A0A1G8K2X1-F1
#
_cell.length_a   1.000
_cell.length_b   1.000
_cell.length_c   1.000
_cell.angle_alpha   90.00
_cell.angle_beta   90.00
_cell.angle_gamma   90.00
#
_symmetry.space_group_name_H-M   'P 1'
#
loop_
_entity.id
_entity.type
_entity.pdbx_description
1 polymer ?
#
loop_
_entity_poly.entity_id
_entity_poly.type
_entity_poly.pdbx_seq_one_letter_code
_entity_poly.pdbx_strand_id
1 'polypeptide(L)'
;VNIIPKALTEIKVQSRPSDSEYVEGQELNEEGLTVVGIYNDDSERVLEKSEYTLDGYNKNIIGEQTITVKSLEFTDTFTVTVIKKIVDSI
;
A
#
# COMPACT_ATOMS: atom_id res chain seq x y z
N VAL A 1 -10.21 31.34 -21.59
CA VAL A 1 -10.24 29.93 -21.18
C VAL A 1 -9.81 29.87 -19.74
N ASN A 2 -10.62 29.30 -18.85
CA ASN A 2 -10.23 29.10 -17.46
C ASN A 2 -9.45 27.78 -17.39
N ILE A 3 -8.17 27.82 -17.03
CA ILE A 3 -7.36 26.61 -16.88
C ILE A 3 -7.39 26.25 -15.39
N ILE A 4 -8.06 25.15 -15.05
CA ILE A 4 -8.03 24.60 -13.69
C ILE A 4 -6.78 23.70 -13.61
N PRO A 5 -5.86 23.91 -12.65
CA PRO A 5 -4.72 23.02 -12.50
C PRO A 5 -5.17 21.61 -12.13
N LYS A 6 -4.45 20.61 -12.64
CA LYS A 6 -4.68 19.21 -12.29
C LYS A 6 -4.36 18.99 -10.82
N ALA A 7 -5.33 18.47 -10.08
CA ALA A 7 -5.23 18.23 -8.65
C ALA A 7 -5.69 16.81 -8.33
N LEU A 8 -4.94 16.10 -7.48
CA LEU A 8 -5.33 14.79 -6.98
C LEU A 8 -6.57 14.95 -6.09
N THR A 9 -7.54 14.07 -6.25
CA THR A 9 -8.81 14.08 -5.51
C THR A 9 -9.08 12.80 -4.74
N GLU A 10 -8.42 11.69 -5.10
CA GLU A 10 -8.55 10.40 -4.42
C GLU A 10 -7.34 9.51 -4.77
N ILE A 11 -7.04 8.55 -3.90
CA ILE A 11 -6.18 7.40 -4.24
C ILE A 11 -6.93 6.10 -4.04
N LYS A 12 -6.55 5.09 -4.82
CA LYS A 12 -7.11 3.75 -4.75
C LYS A 12 -6.01 2.71 -4.89
N VAL A 13 -5.99 1.74 -3.99
CA VAL A 13 -5.22 0.51 -4.15
C VAL A 13 -5.93 -0.33 -5.20
N GLN A 14 -5.42 -0.27 -6.44
CA GLN A 14 -5.96 -1.01 -7.56
C GLN A 14 -5.60 -2.49 -7.48
N SER A 15 -4.37 -2.79 -7.08
CA SER A 15 -3.86 -4.15 -6.89
C SER A 15 -3.07 -4.22 -5.59
N ARG A 16 -3.27 -5.27 -4.80
CA ARG A 16 -2.51 -5.54 -3.57
C ARG A 16 -1.15 -6.15 -3.89
N PRO A 17 -0.19 -6.18 -2.94
CA PRO A 17 1.02 -6.96 -3.12
C PRO A 17 0.70 -8.42 -3.40
N SER A 18 1.59 -9.09 -4.13
CA SER A 18 1.44 -10.51 -4.49
C SER A 18 1.46 -11.41 -3.25
N ASP A 19 2.22 -11.00 -2.24
CA ASP A 19 2.28 -11.64 -0.94
C ASP A 19 1.28 -10.97 0.01
N SER A 20 0.38 -11.74 0.61
CA SER A 20 -0.49 -11.29 1.70
C SER A 20 -0.14 -11.90 3.05
N GLU A 21 0.83 -12.84 3.06
CA GLU A 21 1.32 -13.54 4.24
C GLU A 21 2.84 -13.42 4.30
N TYR A 22 3.36 -13.06 5.48
CA TYR A 22 4.78 -12.83 5.71
C TYR A 22 5.24 -13.62 6.92
N VAL A 23 6.43 -14.20 6.88
CA VAL A 23 7.01 -14.85 8.06
C VAL A 23 7.53 -13.79 9.02
N GLU A 24 7.39 -14.01 10.33
CA GLU A 24 7.97 -13.15 11.36
C GLU A 24 9.44 -12.80 11.06
N GLY A 25 9.73 -11.49 11.02
CA GLY A 25 11.03 -10.93 10.66
C GLY A 25 11.25 -10.66 9.16
N GLN A 26 10.32 -11.05 8.29
CA GLN A 26 10.37 -10.77 6.85
C GLN A 26 9.97 -9.32 6.55
N GLU A 27 10.71 -8.67 5.65
CA GLU A 27 10.36 -7.33 5.16
C GLU A 27 9.08 -7.38 4.29
N LEU A 28 8.33 -6.28 4.30
CA LEU A 28 7.16 -6.15 3.41
C LEU A 28 7.65 -6.16 1.96
N ASN A 29 7.14 -7.10 1.17
CA ASN A 29 7.34 -7.11 -0.28
C ASN A 29 6.16 -6.39 -0.92
N GLU A 30 6.46 -5.32 -1.65
CA GLU A 30 5.46 -4.51 -2.33
C GLU A 30 5.26 -4.87 -3.80
N GLU A 31 5.94 -5.91 -4.28
CA GLU A 31 5.79 -6.39 -5.65
C GLU A 31 4.32 -6.73 -5.97
N GLY A 32 3.79 -6.10 -7.03
CA GLY A 32 2.39 -6.22 -7.43
C GLY A 32 1.46 -5.14 -6.87
N LEU A 33 1.90 -4.38 -5.85
CA LEU A 33 1.13 -3.24 -5.35
C LEU A 33 1.01 -2.17 -6.45
N THR A 34 -0.22 -1.84 -6.81
CA THR A 34 -0.52 -0.77 -7.76
C THR A 34 -1.47 0.22 -7.11
N VAL A 35 -1.01 1.47 -6.96
CA VAL A 35 -1.80 2.58 -6.41
C VAL A 35 -2.13 3.53 -7.55
N VAL A 36 -3.40 3.87 -7.70
CA VAL A 36 -3.91 4.79 -8.72
C VAL A 36 -4.39 6.06 -8.05
N GLY A 37 -3.94 7.20 -8.56
CA GLY A 37 -4.47 8.51 -8.23
C GLY A 37 -5.57 8.91 -9.20
N ILE A 38 -6.70 9.39 -8.67
CA ILE A 38 -7.82 9.97 -9.42
C ILE A 38 -7.74 11.49 -9.27
N TYR A 39 -7.91 12.21 -10.36
CA TYR A 39 -7.75 13.66 -10.43
C TYR A 39 -9.08 14.38 -10.67
N ASN A 40 -9.09 15.70 -10.45
CA ASN A 40 -10.24 16.57 -10.64
C ASN A 40 -10.78 16.68 -12.08
N ASP A 41 -10.07 16.11 -13.04
CA ASP A 41 -10.49 15.96 -14.45
C ASP A 41 -11.00 14.53 -14.76
N ASP A 42 -11.27 13.74 -13.72
CA ASP A 42 -11.65 12.32 -13.76
C ASP A 42 -10.60 11.40 -14.40
N SER A 43 -9.40 11.91 -14.71
CA SER A 43 -8.33 11.08 -15.21
C SER A 43 -7.69 10.25 -14.09
N GLU A 44 -7.23 9.06 -14.47
CA GLU A 44 -6.53 8.15 -13.57
C GLU A 44 -5.06 8.04 -13.97
N ARG A 45 -4.17 7.88 -12.99
CA ARG A 45 -2.75 7.60 -13.21
C ARG A 45 -2.19 6.72 -12.12
N VAL A 46 -1.37 5.74 -12.50
CA VAL A 46 -0.57 4.96 -11.55
C VAL A 46 0.45 5.89 -10.88
N LEU A 47 0.45 5.87 -9.54
CA LEU A 47 1.39 6.62 -8.72
C LEU A 47 2.73 5.89 -8.64
N GLU A 48 3.82 6.64 -8.73
CA GLU A 48 5.15 6.12 -8.47
C GLU A 48 5.36 5.88 -6.97
N LYS A 49 6.33 5.02 -6.62
CA LYS A 49 6.65 4.69 -5.23
C LYS A 49 7.10 5.91 -4.40
N SER A 50 7.61 6.95 -5.05
CA SER A 50 7.98 8.24 -4.43
C SER A 50 6.77 9.11 -4.08
N GLU A 51 5.59 8.81 -4.61
CA GLU A 51 4.38 9.62 -4.49
C GLU A 51 3.43 9.14 -3.38
N TYR A 52 3.74 8.00 -2.74
CA TYR A 52 2.99 7.49 -1.60
C TYR A 52 3.91 6.85 -0.55
N THR A 53 3.42 6.81 0.68
CA THR A 53 4.05 6.07 1.78
C THR A 53 3.17 4.92 2.22
N LEU A 54 3.81 3.92 2.83
CA LEU A 54 3.13 2.81 3.49
C LEU A 54 3.45 2.85 4.97
N ASP A 55 2.41 2.76 5.79
CA ASP A 55 2.51 2.76 7.25
C ASP A 55 1.72 1.58 7.84
N GLY A 56 2.06 1.14 9.04
CA GLY A 56 1.31 0.11 9.77
C GLY A 56 1.83 -1.32 9.67
N TYR A 57 2.89 -1.58 8.89
CA TYR A 57 3.56 -2.89 8.87
C TYR A 57 4.62 -3.02 9.97
N ASN A 58 4.57 -4.10 10.74
CA ASN A 58 5.59 -4.49 11.69
C ASN A 58 5.87 -5.99 11.59
N LYS A 59 7.00 -6.35 10.98
CA LYS A 59 7.44 -7.74 10.80
C LYS A 59 7.59 -8.57 12.08
N ASN A 60 7.65 -7.95 13.26
CA ASN A 60 7.81 -8.64 14.54
C ASN A 60 6.48 -8.84 15.28
N ILE A 61 5.36 -8.36 14.72
CA ILE A 61 4.03 -8.53 15.31
C ILE A 61 3.27 -9.55 14.47
N ILE A 62 3.03 -10.72 15.05
CA ILE A 62 2.25 -11.80 14.42
C ILE A 62 0.76 -11.41 14.41
N GLY A 63 0.07 -11.74 13.32
CA GLY A 63 -1.36 -11.50 13.12
C GLY A 63 -1.65 -10.63 11.91
N GLU A 64 -2.93 -10.33 11.72
CA GLU A 64 -3.40 -9.40 10.68
C GLU A 64 -2.94 -7.98 11.00
N GLN A 65 -2.42 -7.29 9.99
CA GLN A 65 -1.97 -5.91 10.06
C GLN A 65 -2.60 -5.11 8.93
N THR A 66 -3.12 -3.93 9.29
CA THR A 66 -3.68 -2.99 8.31
C THR A 66 -2.58 -2.05 7.86
N ILE A 67 -2.29 -2.08 6.56
CA ILE A 67 -1.34 -1.18 5.91
C ILE A 67 -2.10 0.01 5.38
N THR A 68 -1.64 1.21 5.75
CA THR A 68 -2.19 2.46 5.26
C THR A 68 -1.30 2.98 4.14
N VAL A 69 -1.88 3.12 2.95
CA VAL A 69 -1.30 3.84 1.83
C VAL A 69 -1.67 5.30 1.96
N LYS A 70 -0.69 6.20 1.92
CA LYS A 70 -0.92 7.63 2.03
C LYS A 70 -0.28 8.40 0.88
N SER A 71 -1.04 9.26 0.23
CA SER A 71 -0.55 10.20 -0.77
C SER A 71 -1.23 11.56 -0.55
N LEU A 72 -0.43 12.60 -0.31
CA LEU A 72 -0.93 13.92 0.11
C LEU A 72 -1.87 13.80 1.33
N GLU A 73 -3.13 14.20 1.18
CA GLU A 73 -4.19 14.11 2.19
C GLU A 73 -5.06 12.85 2.05
N PHE A 74 -4.87 12.07 0.98
CA PHE A 74 -5.68 10.90 0.68
C PHE A 74 -5.03 9.62 1.21
N THR A 75 -5.88 8.70 1.66
CA THR A 75 -5.46 7.42 2.20
C THR A 75 -6.35 6.31 1.69
N ASP A 76 -5.75 5.14 1.47
CA ASP A 76 -6.45 3.89 1.25
C ASP A 76 -5.73 2.78 2.04
N THR A 77 -6.36 1.63 2.25
CA THR A 77 -5.82 0.58 3.11
C THR A 77 -5.92 -0.81 2.49
N PHE A 78 -5.00 -1.69 2.89
CA PHE A 78 -5.09 -3.13 2.63
C PHE A 78 -4.56 -3.90 3.84
N THR A 79 -4.86 -5.19 3.92
CA THR A 79 -4.40 -6.03 5.03
C THR A 79 -3.35 -7.05 4.57
N VAL A 80 -2.43 -7.35 5.47
CA VAL A 80 -1.44 -8.44 5.35
C VAL A 80 -1.41 -9.21 6.67
N THR A 81 -0.93 -10.44 6.66
CA THR A 81 -0.80 -11.26 7.86
C THR A 81 0.65 -11.65 8.10
N VAL A 82 1.15 -11.40 9.30
CA VAL A 82 2.45 -11.97 9.71
C VAL A 82 2.21 -13.26 10.45
N ILE A 83 2.80 -14.35 9.97
CA ILE A 83 2.74 -15.68 10.58
C ILE A 83 4.01 -15.95 11.39
N LYS A 84 3.86 -16.72 12.47
CA LYS A 84 5.00 -17.10 13.32
C LYS A 84 6.04 -17.86 12.50
N LYS A 85 7.32 -17.54 12.70
CA LYS A 85 8.41 -18.34 12.15
C LYS A 85 8.44 -19.71 12.82
N ILE A 86 8.13 -20.76 12.06
CA ILE A 86 8.29 -22.13 12.53
C ILE A 86 9.74 -22.54 12.27
N VAL A 87 10.50 -22.77 13.33
CA VAL A 87 11.79 -23.45 13.26
C VAL A 87 11.55 -24.88 13.75
N ASP A 88 11.57 -25.84 12.83
CA ASP A 88 11.76 -27.23 13.21
C ASP A 88 13.19 -27.33 13.75
N SER A 89 13.31 -27.36 15.08
CA SER A 89 14.55 -27.74 15.73
C SER A 89 14.78 -29.22 15.47
N ILE A 90 15.69 -29.51 14.54
CA ILE A 90 16.23 -30.84 14.27
C ILE A 90 17.29 -31.17 15.32
#